data_AF-A0A2W6X5W8-F1
#
_entry.id   AF-A0A2W6X5W8-F1
#
_cell.length_a   1.000
_cell.length_b   1.000
_cell.length_c   1.000
_cell.angle_alpha   90.00
_cell.angle_beta   90.00
_cell.angle_gamma   90.00
#
_symmetry.space_group_name_H-M   'P 1'
#
loop_
_entity.id
_entity.type
_entity.pdbx_description
1 polymer ?
#
loop_
_entity_poly.entity_id
_entity_poly.type
_entity_poly.pdbx_seq_one_letter_code
_entity_poly.pdbx_strand_id
1 'polypeptide(L)'
;MQKFIGTKVVLAEKEERDGVLGYAVVYSDGYRSWSPPEAFEEAYRLSGEMSFGHALEYLKRGCRVARAGWNGKGMWIALSGPLQGRNIAFENFWSKPCSEYARQNGGSATVLPCINMLTATGEILMGWLASQTDMLAEDWSVLD
;
A
#
# COMPACT_ATOMS: atom_id res chain seq x y z
N MET A 1 13.68 -28.39 -0.08
CA MET A 1 12.99 -27.32 0.69
C MET A 1 12.71 -26.16 -0.26
N GLN A 2 11.58 -25.46 -0.10
CA GLN A 2 11.20 -24.28 -0.90
C GLN A 2 11.03 -23.07 0.04
N LYS A 3 11.32 -21.87 -0.45
CA LYS A 3 11.22 -20.62 0.32
C LYS A 3 9.91 -19.91 -0.05
N PHE A 4 9.21 -19.40 0.96
CA PHE A 4 7.98 -18.62 0.82
C PHE A 4 8.16 -17.27 1.53
N ILE A 5 7.60 -16.20 0.95
CA ILE A 5 7.62 -14.84 1.49
C ILE A 5 6.16 -14.36 1.54
N GLY A 6 5.72 -13.77 2.66
CA GLY A 6 4.34 -13.33 2.86
C GLY A 6 4.25 -11.93 3.46
N THR A 7 3.09 -11.29 3.29
CA THR A 7 2.78 -9.92 3.74
C THR A 7 1.48 -9.87 4.55
N LYS A 8 1.19 -10.95 5.30
CA LYS A 8 -0.08 -11.08 6.03
C LYS A 8 -0.15 -10.07 7.18
N VAL A 9 -1.34 -9.50 7.36
CA VAL A 9 -1.69 -8.68 8.53
C VAL A 9 -2.22 -9.62 9.59
N VAL A 10 -1.75 -9.44 10.83
CA VAL A 10 -2.13 -10.26 11.98
C VAL A 10 -2.43 -9.37 13.17
N LEU A 11 -3.26 -9.87 14.09
CA LEU A 11 -3.36 -9.34 15.44
C LEU A 11 -2.46 -10.18 16.33
N ALA A 12 -1.80 -9.54 17.29
CA ALA A 12 -0.95 -10.25 18.24
C ALA A 12 -1.04 -9.67 19.64
N GLU A 13 -1.01 -10.56 20.63
CA GLU A 13 -0.91 -10.24 22.04
C GLU A 13 0.18 -11.08 22.70
N LYS A 14 0.80 -10.57 23.77
CA LYS A 14 1.84 -11.33 24.49
C LYS A 14 1.21 -12.55 25.16
N GLU A 15 1.76 -13.73 24.91
CA GLU A 15 1.30 -15.01 25.48
C GLU A 15 2.52 -15.84 25.92
N GLU A 16 2.47 -16.39 27.13
CA GLU A 16 3.45 -17.37 27.60
C GLU A 16 3.02 -18.79 27.21
N ARG A 17 3.95 -19.56 26.63
CA ARG A 17 3.75 -20.97 26.27
C ARG A 17 5.00 -21.78 26.63
N ASP A 18 4.79 -22.87 27.36
CA ASP A 18 5.86 -23.78 27.81
C ASP A 18 7.03 -23.06 28.51
N GLY A 19 6.72 -22.02 29.29
CA GLY A 19 7.71 -21.21 30.04
C GLY A 19 8.45 -20.17 29.20
N VAL A 20 8.03 -19.93 27.95
CA VAL A 20 8.60 -18.92 27.06
C VAL A 20 7.56 -17.85 26.74
N LEU A 21 7.91 -16.59 26.98
CA LEU A 21 7.08 -15.45 26.57
C LEU A 21 7.23 -15.21 25.06
N GLY A 22 6.11 -15.24 24.34
CA GLY A 22 6.04 -14.93 22.91
C GLY A 22 4.74 -14.22 22.56
N TYR A 23 4.21 -14.49 21.37
CA TYR A 23 3.02 -13.83 20.86
C TYR A 23 1.97 -14.85 20.40
N ALA A 24 0.74 -14.72 20.90
CA ALA A 24 -0.43 -15.34 20.28
C ALA A 24 -0.82 -14.52 19.05
N VAL A 25 -0.84 -15.15 17.88
CA VAL A 25 -1.05 -14.52 16.58
C VAL A 25 -2.39 -14.96 16.02
N VAL A 26 -3.24 -14.00 15.64
CA VAL A 26 -4.56 -14.23 15.03
C VAL A 26 -4.58 -13.66 13.63
N TYR A 27 -4.89 -14.52 12.65
CA TYR A 27 -5.01 -14.15 11.25
C TYR A 27 -6.43 -13.69 10.93
N SER A 28 -6.60 -13.00 9.80
CA SER A 28 -7.89 -12.45 9.38
C SER A 28 -8.97 -13.50 9.12
N ASP A 29 -8.58 -14.74 8.83
CA ASP A 29 -9.49 -15.89 8.66
C ASP A 29 -9.84 -16.57 9.99
N GLY A 30 -9.34 -16.04 11.12
CA GLY A 30 -9.52 -16.61 12.45
C GLY A 30 -8.53 -17.71 12.80
N TYR A 31 -7.59 -18.09 11.91
CA TYR A 31 -6.52 -19.00 12.25
C TYR A 31 -5.68 -18.41 13.40
N ARG A 32 -5.27 -19.26 14.34
CA ARG A 32 -4.49 -18.88 15.52
C ARG A 32 -3.19 -19.67 15.57
N SER A 33 -2.08 -18.99 15.80
CA SER A 33 -0.77 -19.60 16.06
C SER A 33 -0.11 -18.94 17.26
N TRP A 34 1.00 -19.52 17.72
CA TRP A 34 1.90 -18.86 18.65
C TRP A 34 3.27 -18.73 17.99
N SER A 35 3.93 -17.60 18.19
CA SER A 35 5.25 -17.32 17.65
C SER A 35 6.21 -16.95 18.78
N PRO A 36 7.45 -17.50 18.79
CA PRO A 36 8.48 -17.02 19.69
C PRO A 36 8.83 -15.55 19.36
N PRO A 37 9.33 -14.80 20.34
CA PRO A 37 9.46 -13.34 20.24
C PRO A 37 10.40 -12.93 19.09
N GLU A 38 11.58 -13.54 18.98
CA GLU A 38 12.54 -13.23 17.93
C GLU A 38 11.96 -13.44 16.52
N ALA A 39 11.28 -14.58 16.28
CA ALA A 39 10.67 -14.86 14.98
C ALA A 39 9.49 -13.92 14.68
N PHE A 40 8.75 -13.51 15.70
CA PHE A 40 7.63 -12.58 15.53
C PHE A 40 8.15 -11.18 15.20
N GLU A 41 9.09 -10.68 15.98
CA GLU A 41 9.63 -9.32 15.84
C GLU A 41 10.48 -9.19 14.57
N GLU A 42 11.10 -10.27 14.08
CA GLU A 42 11.73 -10.29 12.76
C GLU A 42 10.70 -10.16 11.64
N ALA A 43 9.60 -10.93 11.71
CA ALA A 43 8.65 -11.09 10.61
C ALA A 43 7.53 -10.03 10.56
N TYR A 44 7.19 -9.43 11.70
CA TYR A 44 6.07 -8.49 11.83
C TYR A 44 6.55 -7.11 12.28
N ARG A 45 5.80 -6.08 11.89
CA ARG A 45 6.00 -4.68 12.30
C ARG A 45 4.67 -4.12 12.76
N LEU A 46 4.72 -3.16 13.70
CA LEU A 46 3.54 -2.39 14.05
C LEU A 46 3.05 -1.58 12.84
N SER A 47 1.76 -1.28 12.76
CA SER A 47 1.16 -0.59 11.61
C SER A 47 1.72 0.82 11.35
N GLY A 48 2.46 1.42 12.29
CA GLY A 48 3.16 2.71 12.12
C GLY A 48 4.65 2.58 11.78
N GLU A 49 5.14 1.35 11.65
CA GLU A 49 6.54 1.00 11.33
C GLU A 49 6.59 0.21 10.00
N MET A 50 5.68 0.55 9.08
CA MET A 50 5.61 -0.16 7.80
C MET A 50 6.75 0.26 6.87
N SER A 51 7.37 -0.71 6.22
CA SER A 51 8.21 -0.48 5.05
C SER A 51 7.37 -0.02 3.85
N PHE A 52 8.04 0.53 2.83
CA PHE A 52 7.36 0.84 1.55
C PHE A 52 6.74 -0.40 0.89
N GLY A 53 7.31 -1.60 1.08
CA GLY A 53 6.73 -2.84 0.57
C GLY A 53 5.35 -3.15 1.17
N HIS A 54 5.19 -2.93 2.48
CA HIS A 54 3.89 -3.02 3.13
C HIS A 54 2.94 -1.93 2.62
N ALA A 55 3.42 -0.69 2.45
CA ALA A 55 2.63 0.40 1.89
C ALA A 55 2.05 0.06 0.51
N LEU A 56 2.86 -0.53 -0.39
CA LEU A 56 2.41 -1.00 -1.71
C LEU A 56 1.33 -2.08 -1.62
N GLU A 57 1.42 -2.99 -0.66
CA GLU A 57 0.39 -4.01 -0.45
C GLU A 57 -0.95 -3.38 -0.05
N TYR A 58 -0.93 -2.40 0.85
CA TYR A 58 -2.14 -1.67 1.25
C TYR A 58 -2.71 -0.80 0.13
N LEU A 59 -1.85 -0.17 -0.68
CA LEU A 59 -2.28 0.56 -1.87
C LEU A 59 -3.05 -0.33 -2.85
N LYS A 60 -2.58 -1.56 -3.07
CA LYS A 60 -3.28 -2.56 -3.92
C LYS A 60 -4.63 -2.98 -3.35
N ARG A 61 -4.82 -2.87 -2.03
CA ARG A 61 -6.09 -3.12 -1.33
C ARG A 61 -7.04 -1.91 -1.32
N GLY A 62 -6.63 -0.80 -1.95
CA GLY A 62 -7.44 0.43 -2.04
C GLY A 62 -7.32 1.35 -0.83
N CYS A 63 -6.39 1.07 0.09
CA CYS A 63 -6.14 1.92 1.24
C CYS A 63 -5.35 3.17 0.86
N ARG A 64 -5.50 4.22 1.67
CA ARG A 64 -4.58 5.38 1.68
C ARG A 64 -3.46 5.08 2.66
N VAL A 65 -2.24 5.49 2.31
CA VAL A 65 -1.08 5.37 3.20
C VAL A 65 -0.30 6.67 3.24
N ALA A 66 0.39 6.92 4.35
CA ALA A 66 1.20 8.11 4.55
C ALA A 66 2.43 7.80 5.41
N ARG A 67 3.45 8.65 5.26
CA ARG A 67 4.63 8.65 6.13
C ARG A 67 4.34 9.42 7.43
N ALA A 68 4.99 9.05 8.53
CA ALA A 68 4.83 9.74 9.81
C ALA A 68 5.11 11.25 9.70
N GLY A 69 6.18 11.63 8.97
CA GLY A 69 6.52 13.03 8.72
C GLY A 69 5.55 13.80 7.80
N TRP A 70 4.63 13.11 7.14
CA TRP A 70 3.61 13.70 6.25
C TRP A 70 2.31 14.02 7.01
N ASN A 71 2.02 13.30 8.08
CA ASN A 71 0.76 13.39 8.85
C ASN A 71 0.66 14.61 9.78
N GLY A 72 1.32 15.72 9.41
CA GLY A 72 1.06 17.08 9.92
C GLY A 72 0.59 18.05 8.82
N LYS A 73 0.54 17.57 7.56
CA LYS A 73 0.13 18.33 6.37
C LYS A 73 -1.01 17.66 5.60
N GLY A 74 -1.59 16.58 6.16
CA GLY A 74 -2.70 15.85 5.55
C GLY A 74 -2.35 15.12 4.24
N MET A 75 -1.07 14.91 3.95
CA MET A 75 -0.61 14.25 2.72
C MET A 75 -0.81 12.73 2.79
N TRP A 76 -1.15 12.12 1.66
CA TRP A 76 -1.25 10.67 1.52
C TRP A 76 -1.08 10.25 0.07
N ILE A 77 -0.83 8.95 -0.13
CA ILE A 77 -0.83 8.33 -1.45
C ILE A 77 -1.91 7.26 -1.56
N ALA A 78 -2.43 7.06 -2.77
CA ALA A 78 -3.44 6.04 -3.09
C ALA A 78 -3.22 5.49 -4.51
N LEU A 79 -3.57 4.21 -4.72
CA LEU A 79 -3.57 3.62 -6.06
C LEU A 79 -4.76 4.15 -6.86
N SER A 80 -4.48 4.73 -8.02
CA SER A 80 -5.48 5.20 -8.96
C SER A 80 -5.67 4.18 -10.07
N GLY A 81 -6.88 3.62 -10.14
CA GLY A 81 -7.28 2.65 -11.15
C GLY A 81 -6.93 1.20 -10.81
N PRO A 82 -7.52 0.23 -11.52
CA PRO A 82 -7.27 -1.19 -11.33
C PRO A 82 -5.90 -1.60 -11.91
N LEU A 83 -5.30 -2.66 -11.37
CA LEU A 83 -3.93 -3.09 -11.75
C LEU A 83 -3.78 -3.46 -13.24
N GLN A 84 -4.83 -4.01 -13.82
CA GLN A 84 -4.90 -4.36 -15.24
C GLN A 84 -5.14 -3.15 -16.17
N GLY A 85 -5.26 -1.95 -15.61
CA GLY A 85 -5.68 -0.75 -16.32
C GLY A 85 -7.19 -0.68 -16.53
N ARG A 86 -7.67 0.51 -16.88
CA ARG A 86 -9.09 0.78 -17.12
C ARG A 86 -9.25 1.39 -18.51
N ASN A 87 -10.25 0.95 -19.25
CA ASN A 87 -10.60 1.60 -20.50
C ASN A 87 -11.32 2.93 -20.22
N ILE A 88 -10.82 4.01 -20.79
CA ILE A 88 -11.33 5.37 -20.61
C ILE A 88 -11.81 5.89 -21.96
N ALA A 89 -13.03 6.41 -22.00
CA ALA A 89 -13.60 7.03 -23.20
C ALA A 89 -12.85 8.33 -23.56
N PHE A 90 -12.74 8.65 -24.85
CA PHE A 90 -11.91 9.75 -25.34
C PHE A 90 -12.21 11.11 -24.68
N GLU A 91 -13.47 11.35 -24.33
CA GLU A 91 -13.97 12.58 -23.69
C GLU A 91 -13.50 12.77 -22.24
N ASN A 92 -13.06 11.69 -21.58
CA ASN A 92 -12.62 11.71 -20.20
C ASN A 92 -11.10 11.90 -20.05
N PHE A 93 -10.35 11.94 -21.16
CA PHE A 93 -8.94 12.30 -21.13
C PHE A 93 -8.76 13.82 -20.98
N TRP A 94 -8.01 14.23 -19.96
CA TRP A 94 -7.69 15.64 -19.75
C TRP A 94 -6.72 16.20 -20.81
N SER A 95 -5.84 15.36 -21.35
CA SER A 95 -4.88 15.77 -22.36
C SER A 95 -5.45 15.57 -23.78
N LYS A 96 -5.36 16.63 -24.60
CA LYS A 96 -5.81 16.59 -25.99
C LYS A 96 -5.12 15.48 -26.82
N PRO A 97 -3.80 15.25 -26.71
CA PRO A 97 -3.16 14.17 -27.46
C PRO A 97 -3.69 12.76 -27.09
N CYS A 98 -3.92 12.48 -25.81
CA CYS A 98 -4.46 11.18 -25.39
C CYS A 98 -5.93 11.01 -25.79
N SER A 99 -6.72 12.08 -25.69
CA SER A 99 -8.11 12.11 -26.17
C SER A 99 -8.18 11.82 -27.67
N GLU A 100 -7.32 12.45 -28.48
CA GLU A 100 -7.28 12.22 -29.92
C GLU A 100 -6.82 10.80 -30.27
N TYR A 101 -5.81 10.28 -29.57
CA TYR A 101 -5.39 8.88 -29.72
C TYR A 101 -6.56 7.92 -29.42
N ALA A 102 -7.26 8.11 -28.30
CA ALA A 102 -8.42 7.30 -27.93
C ALA A 102 -9.55 7.39 -28.98
N ARG A 103 -9.82 8.59 -29.51
CA ARG A 103 -10.81 8.81 -30.56
C ARG A 103 -10.48 8.01 -31.82
N GLN A 104 -9.22 8.03 -32.25
CA GLN A 104 -8.75 7.28 -33.41
C GLN A 104 -8.68 5.77 -33.14
N ASN A 105 -8.50 5.36 -31.88
CA ASN A 105 -8.38 3.98 -31.45
C ASN A 105 -9.72 3.39 -30.97
N GLY A 106 -10.81 3.62 -31.72
CA GLY A 106 -12.12 3.05 -31.41
C GLY A 106 -12.87 3.75 -30.27
N GLY A 107 -12.59 5.03 -30.03
CA GLY A 107 -13.31 5.87 -29.07
C GLY A 107 -12.86 5.76 -27.62
N SER A 108 -11.85 4.94 -27.33
CA SER A 108 -11.36 4.72 -25.96
C SER A 108 -9.91 4.25 -25.94
N ALA A 109 -9.25 4.38 -24.79
CA ALA A 109 -7.92 3.82 -24.57
C ALA A 109 -7.75 3.32 -23.14
N THR A 110 -6.97 2.25 -22.99
CA THR A 110 -6.61 1.69 -21.68
C THR A 110 -5.59 2.59 -20.99
N VAL A 111 -5.96 3.10 -19.82
CA VAL A 111 -5.07 3.84 -18.92
C VAL A 111 -4.56 2.88 -17.85
N LEU A 112 -3.24 2.80 -17.72
CA LEU A 112 -2.58 1.99 -16.70
C LEU A 112 -2.72 2.65 -15.31
N PRO A 113 -2.69 1.86 -14.23
CA PRO A 113 -2.76 2.42 -12.88
C PRO A 113 -1.54 3.29 -12.59
N CYS A 114 -1.71 4.24 -11.68
CA CYS A 114 -0.61 5.02 -11.12
C CYS A 114 -0.86 5.28 -9.63
N ILE A 115 0.18 5.63 -8.89
CA ILE A 115 0.02 6.10 -7.51
C ILE A 115 -0.21 7.61 -7.57
N ASN A 116 -1.27 8.09 -6.95
CA ASN A 116 -1.52 9.52 -6.80
C ASN A 116 -1.12 9.97 -5.40
N MET A 117 -0.74 11.23 -5.26
CA MET A 117 -0.48 11.88 -3.98
C MET A 117 -1.46 13.03 -3.76
N LEU A 118 -2.02 13.15 -2.56
CA LEU A 118 -2.51 14.44 -2.07
C LEU A 118 -1.31 15.22 -1.53
N THR A 119 -1.02 16.37 -2.15
CA THR A 119 0.11 17.23 -1.78
C THR A 119 -0.17 17.96 -0.46
N ALA A 120 0.86 18.59 0.11
CA ALA A 120 0.75 19.40 1.32
C ALA A 120 -0.21 20.59 1.18
N THR A 121 -0.48 21.02 -0.06
CA THR A 121 -1.32 22.17 -0.42
C THR A 121 -2.71 21.75 -0.88
N GLY A 122 -3.00 20.43 -0.93
CA GLY A 122 -4.33 19.90 -1.17
C GLY A 122 -4.65 19.54 -2.63
N GLU A 123 -3.67 19.57 -3.54
CA GLU A 123 -3.85 19.11 -4.91
C GLU A 123 -3.61 17.61 -5.05
N ILE A 124 -4.27 17.00 -6.04
CA ILE A 124 -3.99 15.62 -6.44
C ILE A 124 -2.90 15.62 -7.51
N LEU A 125 -1.70 15.17 -7.13
CA LEU A 125 -0.62 14.86 -8.04
C LEU A 125 -0.85 13.47 -8.64
N MET A 126 -1.17 13.41 -9.92
CA MET A 126 -1.31 12.14 -10.65
C MET A 126 0.05 11.57 -11.05
N GLY A 127 0.30 10.30 -10.75
CA GLY A 127 1.57 9.66 -11.07
C GLY A 127 2.74 10.12 -10.18
N TRP A 128 2.51 10.16 -8.87
CA TRP A 128 3.57 10.37 -7.88
C TRP A 128 4.70 9.34 -8.05
N LEU A 129 5.93 9.85 -8.00
CA LEU A 129 7.15 9.05 -8.10
C LEU A 129 7.75 8.90 -6.72
N ALA A 130 7.87 7.65 -6.26
CA ALA A 130 8.57 7.34 -5.02
C ALA A 130 10.06 7.66 -5.17
N SER A 131 10.59 8.51 -4.30
CA SER A 131 12.03 8.75 -4.22
C SER A 131 12.73 7.58 -3.54
N GLN A 132 14.06 7.51 -3.61
CA GLN A 132 14.83 6.51 -2.86
C GLN A 132 14.57 6.61 -1.35
N THR A 133 14.39 7.82 -0.82
CA THR A 133 14.10 8.01 0.61
C THR A 133 12.69 7.59 0.99
N ASP A 134 11.75 7.55 0.04
CA ASP A 134 10.41 7.00 0.26
C ASP A 134 10.42 5.47 0.23
N MET A 135 11.15 4.89 -0.73
CA MET A 135 11.26 3.44 -0.89
C MET A 135 12.01 2.77 0.27
N LEU A 136 13.01 3.46 0.85
CA LEU A 136 13.80 2.97 1.99
C LEU A 136 13.22 3.35 3.36
N ALA A 137 12.09 4.05 3.39
CA ALA A 137 11.46 4.45 4.64
C ALA A 137 10.72 3.30 5.32
N GLU A 138 10.75 3.32 6.65
CA GLU A 138 10.06 2.37 7.54
C GLU A 138 9.01 3.06 8.42
N ASP A 139 8.61 4.30 8.07
CA ASP A 139 7.65 5.11 8.82
C ASP A 139 6.29 5.22 8.12
N TRP A 140 5.91 4.24 7.30
CA TRP A 140 4.61 4.22 6.63
C TRP A 140 3.50 3.77 7.58
N SER A 141 2.30 4.29 7.34
CA SER A 141 1.07 3.96 8.08
C SER A 141 -0.12 3.93 7.14
N VAL A 142 -1.11 3.08 7.44
CA VAL A 142 -2.43 3.11 6.79
C VAL A 142 -3.25 4.22 7.42
N LEU A 143 -4.00 4.96 6.60
CA LEU A 143 -4.96 5.95 7.09
C LEU A 143 -6.37 5.35 7.05
N ASP A 144 -7.12 5.55 8.13
CA ASP A 144 -8.54 5.21 8.23
C ASP A 144 -9.43 6.06 7.31
#